data_AF-A0A3D0TJG2-F1
#
_entry.id   AF-A0A3D0TJG2-F1
#
_cell.length_a   1.000
_cell.length_b   1.000
_cell.length_c   1.000
_cell.angle_alpha   90.00
_cell.angle_beta   90.00
_cell.angle_gamma   90.00
#
_symmetry.space_group_name_H-M   'P 1'
#
loop_
_entity.id
_entity.type
_entity.pdbx_description
1 polymer ?
#
loop_
_entity_poly.entity_id
_entity_poly.type
_entity_poly.pdbx_seq_one_letter_code
_entity_poly.pdbx_strand_id
1 'polypeptide(L)'
;MRWEDTFGGAGSIEIGEGYTPGTPISFDEGLRLALGKGDLYADDYFTVSTETSTVRLAQDLVLRLGATRSGEGLEVRRSENIANDVIPGLDLEFFSSSEKPVTVSVLGDTEVAKERIHDFVDAYNTFQATAKEVSKFDKSTNTAAPLLSDRNLSQMVNEIATTSIATVSGLPQSTNMLFSIGLKIDDRGMMSIEEKKLNEKIVDEFSNVANLFRSHGKTDNPDINFLGMTEKTRVNPSGYRVDVSNAAKRGFYLGTPLPGIIKVDETNNVLI
;
A
#
# COMPACT_ATOMS: atom_id res chain seq x y z
N MET A 1 -38.00 43.94 27.34
CA MET A 1 -36.98 43.10 28.02
C MET A 1 -35.60 43.49 27.51
N ARG A 2 -34.54 43.39 28.32
CA ARG A 2 -33.15 43.66 27.89
C ARG A 2 -32.37 42.35 27.89
N TRP A 3 -31.39 42.22 27.01
CA TRP A 3 -30.48 41.08 26.96
C TRP A 3 -29.04 41.56 26.87
N GLU A 4 -28.12 40.75 27.40
CA GLU A 4 -26.67 40.93 27.35
C GLU A 4 -26.03 39.54 27.18
N ASP A 5 -25.01 39.43 26.34
CA ASP A 5 -24.21 38.21 26.17
C ASP A 5 -22.81 38.33 26.80
N THR A 6 -22.11 37.20 26.88
CA THR A 6 -20.77 37.12 27.45
C THR A 6 -19.66 37.72 26.57
N PHE A 7 -19.98 38.07 25.32
CA PHE A 7 -19.07 38.69 24.35
C PHE A 7 -19.25 40.21 24.27
N GLY A 8 -20.10 40.80 25.12
CA GLY A 8 -20.34 42.24 25.20
C GLY A 8 -21.43 42.75 24.26
N GLY A 9 -22.16 41.86 23.58
CA GLY A 9 -23.38 42.20 22.86
C GLY A 9 -24.52 42.47 23.83
N ALA A 10 -25.33 43.49 23.55
CA ALA A 10 -26.50 43.81 24.37
C ALA A 10 -27.59 44.45 23.51
N GLY A 11 -28.85 44.28 23.93
CA GLY A 11 -29.98 44.81 23.20
C GLY A 11 -31.29 44.78 23.98
N SER A 12 -32.37 45.13 23.30
CA SER A 12 -33.72 45.12 23.87
C SER A 12 -34.70 44.37 22.97
N ILE A 13 -35.55 43.58 23.60
CA ILE A 13 -36.68 42.89 22.98
C ILE A 13 -37.95 43.64 23.37
N GLU A 14 -38.64 44.20 22.40
CA GLU A 14 -39.96 44.80 22.60
C GLU A 14 -41.02 43.70 22.61
N ILE A 15 -41.69 43.54 23.75
CA ILE A 15 -42.80 42.61 23.93
C ILE A 15 -44.01 43.48 24.29
N GLY A 16 -44.88 43.73 23.32
CA GLY A 16 -46.08 44.55 23.51
C GLY A 16 -47.34 43.73 23.85
N GLU A 17 -48.44 44.41 24.15
CA GLU A 17 -49.75 43.81 24.50
C GLU A 17 -50.33 42.87 23.42
N GLY A 18 -49.79 42.90 22.20
CA GLY A 18 -50.19 42.03 21.08
C GLY A 18 -49.36 40.75 20.91
N TYR A 19 -48.44 40.44 21.82
CA TYR A 19 -47.63 39.22 21.70
C TYR A 19 -48.49 37.95 21.83
N THR A 20 -48.39 37.05 20.84
CA THR A 20 -49.07 35.75 20.88
C THR A 20 -48.12 34.70 21.46
N PRO A 21 -48.47 34.03 22.59
CA PRO A 21 -47.63 33.02 23.21
C PRO A 21 -47.12 31.96 22.23
N GLY A 22 -45.83 31.67 22.29
CA GLY A 22 -45.14 30.72 21.42
C GLY A 22 -44.64 31.31 20.09
N THR A 23 -44.96 32.56 19.78
CA THR A 23 -44.45 33.20 18.55
C THR A 23 -42.98 33.59 18.73
N PRO A 24 -42.04 33.15 17.86
CA PRO A 24 -40.64 33.50 18.01
C PRO A 24 -40.36 34.97 17.68
N ILE A 25 -39.59 35.66 18.53
CA ILE A 25 -39.07 37.00 18.32
C ILE A 25 -37.56 36.90 18.11
N SER A 26 -37.06 37.38 16.98
CA SER A 26 -35.62 37.50 16.75
C SER A 26 -35.05 38.66 17.57
N PHE A 27 -33.94 38.45 18.26
CA PHE A 27 -33.32 39.49 19.11
C PHE A 27 -31.83 39.70 18.87
N ASP A 28 -31.18 38.80 18.13
CA ASP A 28 -29.81 38.90 17.65
C ASP A 28 -29.63 38.00 16.40
N GLU A 29 -28.49 38.08 15.71
CA GLU A 29 -28.22 37.30 14.49
C GLU A 29 -28.40 35.80 14.71
N GLY A 30 -29.50 35.25 14.17
CA GLY A 30 -29.83 33.83 14.25
C GLY A 30 -30.48 33.39 15.57
N LEU A 31 -30.59 34.24 16.58
CA LEU A 31 -31.20 33.93 17.86
C LEU A 31 -32.67 34.35 17.91
N ARG A 32 -33.52 33.46 18.43
CA ARG A 32 -34.97 33.68 18.60
C ARG A 32 -35.41 33.27 19.99
N LEU A 33 -36.30 34.08 20.57
CA LEU A 33 -36.94 33.83 21.86
C LEU A 33 -38.45 33.65 21.64
N ALA A 34 -39.04 32.60 22.21
CA ALA A 34 -40.48 32.43 22.28
C ALA A 34 -40.91 32.27 23.73
N LEU A 35 -41.89 33.05 24.16
CA LEU A 35 -42.43 33.03 25.52
C LEU A 35 -43.74 32.27 25.53
N GLY A 36 -43.89 31.36 26.48
CA GLY A 36 -45.13 30.61 26.69
C GLY A 36 -46.25 31.47 27.28
N LYS A 37 -47.42 30.86 27.50
CA LYS A 37 -48.53 31.53 28.20
C LYS A 37 -48.14 31.80 29.66
N GLY A 38 -48.30 33.03 30.11
CA GLY A 38 -48.01 33.45 31.48
C GLY A 38 -47.94 34.97 31.59
N ASP A 39 -47.70 35.46 32.80
CA ASP A 39 -47.45 36.87 33.08
C ASP A 39 -45.94 37.10 33.25
N LEU A 40 -45.44 38.24 32.74
CA LEU A 40 -44.09 38.72 33.03
C LEU A 40 -44.20 39.90 33.99
N TYR A 41 -43.39 39.88 35.04
CA TYR A 41 -43.30 40.96 36.01
C TYR A 41 -42.03 41.79 35.78
N ALA A 42 -42.04 43.01 36.30
CA ALA A 42 -40.82 43.80 36.38
C ALA A 42 -39.77 43.02 37.19
N ASP A 43 -38.52 43.04 36.71
CA ASP A 43 -37.35 42.35 37.28
C ASP A 43 -37.24 40.83 37.04
N ASP A 44 -38.13 40.23 36.25
CA ASP A 44 -37.94 38.85 35.78
C ASP A 44 -36.69 38.73 34.88
N TYR A 45 -35.85 37.73 35.15
CA TYR A 45 -34.67 37.40 34.34
C TYR A 45 -34.52 35.89 34.11
N PHE A 46 -33.89 35.53 32.98
CA PHE A 46 -33.48 34.16 32.67
C PHE A 46 -32.11 34.18 32.02
N THR A 47 -31.38 33.06 32.11
CA THR A 47 -30.05 32.90 31.51
C THR A 47 -30.08 31.68 30.60
N VAL A 48 -29.55 31.83 29.39
CA VAL A 48 -29.37 30.73 28.43
C VAL A 48 -27.88 30.52 28.22
N SER A 49 -27.40 29.29 28.42
CA SER A 49 -26.02 28.91 28.13
C SER A 49 -25.99 28.15 26.81
N THR A 50 -25.18 28.62 25.86
CA THR A 50 -24.95 27.93 24.58
C THR A 50 -23.51 27.46 24.52
N GLU A 51 -23.29 26.16 24.37
CA GLU A 51 -21.96 25.60 24.12
C GLU A 51 -21.73 25.51 22.61
N THR A 52 -20.71 26.20 22.09
CA THR A 52 -20.27 26.00 20.71
C THR A 52 -19.17 24.94 20.67
N SER A 53 -19.30 23.96 19.78
CA SER A 53 -18.24 22.99 19.51
C SER A 53 -17.02 23.71 18.93
N THR A 54 -15.90 23.69 19.64
CA THR A 54 -14.63 24.21 19.12
C THR A 54 -14.06 23.23 18.09
N VAL A 55 -13.80 23.70 16.88
CA VAL A 55 -13.12 22.91 15.84
C VAL A 55 -11.64 22.84 16.21
N ARG A 56 -11.13 21.63 16.50
CA ARG A 56 -9.72 21.41 16.81
C ARG A 56 -8.89 21.47 15.52
N LEU A 57 -7.75 22.17 15.55
CA LEU A 57 -6.79 22.18 14.45
C LEU A 57 -6.31 20.75 14.15
N ALA A 58 -6.08 20.43 12.87
CA ALA A 58 -5.47 19.17 12.47
C ALA A 58 -4.11 19.02 13.17
N GLN A 59 -3.87 17.86 13.77
CA GLN A 59 -2.56 17.55 14.34
C GLN A 59 -1.68 16.95 13.26
N ASP A 60 -0.47 17.49 13.09
CA ASP A 60 0.52 16.91 12.20
C ASP A 60 0.81 15.46 12.61
N LEU A 61 0.90 14.57 11.61
CA LEU A 61 1.45 13.24 11.78
C LEU A 61 2.93 13.38 12.16
N VAL A 62 3.31 12.76 13.28
CA VAL A 62 4.70 12.60 13.69
C VAL A 62 5.04 11.11 13.69
N LEU A 63 5.80 10.69 12.69
CA LEU A 63 6.27 9.32 12.54
C LEU A 63 7.74 9.22 12.98
N ARG A 64 8.11 8.16 13.71
CA ARG A 64 9.51 7.84 14.03
C ARG A 64 9.91 6.49 13.46
N LEU A 65 10.81 6.49 12.48
CA LEU A 65 11.33 5.26 11.86
C LEU A 65 12.52 4.72 12.66
N GLY A 66 12.53 3.41 12.90
CA GLY A 66 13.57 2.76 13.70
C GLY A 66 13.49 3.10 15.19
N ALA A 67 12.28 3.42 15.68
CA ALA A 67 12.10 3.84 17.06
C ALA A 67 12.41 2.74 18.08
N THR A 68 13.24 3.07 19.07
CA THR A 68 13.51 2.22 20.23
C THR A 68 12.62 2.64 21.41
N ARG A 69 12.57 1.82 22.47
CA ARG A 69 11.85 2.19 23.71
C ARG A 69 12.39 3.49 24.34
N SER A 70 13.61 3.89 24.01
CA SER A 70 14.25 5.12 24.49
C SER A 70 13.87 6.36 23.68
N GLY A 71 13.05 6.23 22.63
CA GLY A 71 12.55 7.35 21.83
C GLY A 71 13.47 7.82 20.70
N GLU A 72 14.47 7.03 20.34
CA GLU A 72 15.35 7.26 19.19
C GLU A 72 14.61 7.07 17.85
N GLY A 73 15.27 7.34 16.72
CA GLY A 73 14.73 7.13 15.36
C GLY A 73 14.66 8.40 14.52
N LEU A 74 14.42 8.24 13.22
CA LEU A 74 14.26 9.36 12.29
C LEU A 74 12.83 9.91 12.39
N GLU A 75 12.68 11.16 12.82
CA GLU A 75 11.38 11.84 12.88
C GLU A 75 10.98 12.39 11.50
N VAL A 76 9.78 12.03 11.06
CA VAL A 76 9.15 12.51 9.83
C VAL A 76 7.83 13.18 10.21
N ARG A 77 7.63 14.41 9.73
CA ARG A 77 6.41 15.20 9.95
C ARG A 77 5.62 15.34 8.67
N ARG A 78 4.30 15.22 8.77
CA ARG A 78 3.35 15.41 7.65
C ARG A 78 2.11 16.14 8.14
N SER A 79 1.52 16.93 7.26
CA SER A 79 0.23 17.59 7.49
C SER A 79 -0.96 16.61 7.40
N GLU A 80 -0.75 15.43 6.81
CA GLU A 80 -1.75 14.38 6.64
C GLU A 80 -1.33 13.10 7.34
N ASN A 81 -2.31 12.25 7.68
CA ASN A 81 -2.10 10.95 8.32
C ASN A 81 -1.68 9.85 7.32
N ILE A 82 -1.03 10.23 6.22
CA ILE A 82 -0.60 9.33 5.16
C ILE A 82 0.90 9.57 4.89
N ALA A 83 1.66 8.48 4.77
CA ALA A 83 3.07 8.49 4.41
C ALA A 83 3.37 7.36 3.40
N ASN A 84 3.41 7.72 2.11
CA ASN A 84 3.68 6.81 0.98
C ASN A 84 5.08 7.01 0.35
N ASP A 85 5.80 8.05 0.76
CA ASP A 85 7.10 8.44 0.22
C ASP A 85 8.26 8.11 1.17
N VAL A 86 7.96 7.64 2.38
CA VAL A 86 8.92 7.47 3.46
C VAL A 86 9.70 6.17 3.33
N ILE A 87 9.01 5.08 2.98
CA ILE A 87 9.64 3.79 2.71
C ILE A 87 9.21 3.35 1.31
N PRO A 88 10.13 3.23 0.34
CA PRO A 88 9.79 2.80 -1.01
C PRO A 88 9.00 1.49 -1.02
N GLY A 89 7.82 1.50 -1.64
CA GLY A 89 6.95 0.32 -1.77
C GLY A 89 5.98 0.10 -0.61
N LEU A 90 5.89 1.02 0.36
CA LEU A 90 4.90 0.99 1.44
C LEU A 90 4.03 2.25 1.42
N ASP A 91 2.71 2.02 1.42
CA ASP A 91 1.72 3.06 1.71
C ASP A 91 1.30 2.92 3.17
N LEU A 92 1.63 3.92 4.00
CA LEU A 92 1.29 3.92 5.42
C LEU A 92 0.17 4.92 5.71
N GLU A 93 -0.90 4.44 6.32
CA GLU A 93 -2.00 5.26 6.84
C GLU A 93 -2.10 5.12 8.36
N PHE A 94 -2.27 6.24 9.06
CA PHE A 94 -2.19 6.30 10.52
C PHE A 94 -3.53 6.69 11.14
N PHE A 95 -4.12 5.78 11.91
CA PHE A 95 -5.41 5.99 12.56
C PHE A 95 -5.31 6.49 14.01
N SER A 96 -4.21 6.18 14.69
CA SER A 96 -3.98 6.54 16.09
C SER A 96 -2.51 6.56 16.46
N SER A 97 -2.14 7.38 17.45
CA SER A 97 -0.80 7.39 18.03
C SER A 97 -0.53 6.12 18.86
N SER A 98 0.72 5.64 18.85
CA SER A 98 1.18 4.55 19.72
C SER A 98 2.27 5.05 20.67
N GLU A 99 2.18 4.68 21.95
CA GLU A 99 3.22 4.97 22.96
C GLU A 99 4.42 4.01 22.85
N LYS A 100 4.25 2.87 22.18
CA LYS A 100 5.29 1.85 21.99
C LYS A 100 5.64 1.73 20.50
N PRO A 101 6.88 1.37 20.14
CA PRO A 101 7.24 1.10 18.76
C PRO A 101 6.33 0.03 18.15
N VAL A 102 5.83 0.29 16.95
CA VAL A 102 5.05 -0.66 16.14
C VAL A 102 6.01 -1.32 15.15
N THR A 103 6.09 -2.64 15.17
CA THR A 103 6.87 -3.40 14.19
C THR A 103 5.99 -3.72 12.99
N VAL A 104 6.39 -3.25 11.81
CA VAL A 104 5.75 -3.59 10.53
C VAL A 104 6.63 -4.62 9.82
N SER A 105 6.07 -5.79 9.53
CA SER A 105 6.75 -6.85 8.79
C SER A 105 6.12 -6.98 7.41
N VAL A 106 6.91 -6.75 6.37
CA VAL A 106 6.49 -7.00 4.99
C VAL A 106 6.86 -8.42 4.65
N LEU A 107 5.84 -9.27 4.49
CA LEU A 107 5.98 -10.65 4.06
C LEU A 107 5.44 -10.78 2.63
N GLY A 108 6.01 -11.68 1.85
CA GLY A 108 5.45 -12.03 0.54
C GLY A 108 4.08 -12.68 0.71
N ASP A 109 3.18 -12.41 -0.22
CA ASP A 109 1.86 -13.06 -0.24
C ASP A 109 2.01 -14.52 -0.70
N THR A 110 2.17 -15.43 0.27
CA THR A 110 2.36 -16.85 0.00
C THR A 110 1.14 -17.50 -0.61
N GLU A 111 -0.07 -17.02 -0.31
CA GLU A 111 -1.30 -17.61 -0.82
C GLU A 111 -1.47 -17.31 -2.30
N VAL A 112 -1.31 -16.04 -2.69
CA VAL A 112 -1.32 -15.67 -4.12
C VAL A 112 -0.22 -16.39 -4.88
N ALA A 113 0.97 -16.51 -4.31
CA ALA A 113 2.06 -17.23 -4.96
C ALA A 113 1.75 -18.73 -5.15
N LYS A 114 1.13 -19.41 -4.17
CA LYS A 114 0.67 -20.80 -4.33
C LYS A 114 -0.37 -20.91 -5.44
N GLU A 115 -1.39 -20.04 -5.42
CA GLU A 115 -2.43 -20.01 -6.46
C GLU A 115 -1.83 -19.91 -7.86
N ARG A 116 -0.87 -19.00 -8.08
CA ARG A 116 -0.18 -18.87 -9.37
C ARG A 116 0.64 -20.10 -9.77
N ILE A 117 1.20 -20.80 -8.79
CA ILE A 117 1.92 -22.06 -9.05
C ILE A 117 0.93 -23.17 -9.45
N HIS A 118 -0.25 -23.23 -8.82
CA HIS A 118 -1.32 -24.13 -9.24
C HIS A 118 -1.79 -23.82 -10.68
N ASP A 119 -2.07 -22.55 -10.98
CA ASP A 119 -2.46 -22.10 -12.32
C ASP A 119 -1.44 -22.54 -13.39
N PHE A 120 -0.13 -22.42 -13.08
CA PHE A 120 0.94 -22.86 -13.96
C PHE A 120 0.91 -24.37 -14.21
N VAL A 121 0.75 -25.18 -13.17
CA VAL A 121 0.68 -26.65 -13.28
C VAL A 121 -0.56 -27.07 -14.07
N ASP A 122 -1.70 -26.42 -13.83
CA ASP A 122 -2.95 -26.70 -14.54
C ASP A 122 -2.84 -26.32 -16.02
N ALA A 123 -2.23 -25.18 -16.35
CA ALA A 123 -1.97 -24.78 -17.73
C ALA A 123 -1.04 -25.77 -18.45
N TYR A 124 0.04 -26.20 -17.79
CA TYR A 124 0.95 -27.23 -18.33
C TYR A 124 0.22 -28.55 -18.60
N ASN A 125 -0.57 -29.02 -17.62
CA ASN A 125 -1.32 -30.26 -17.74
C ASN A 125 -2.42 -30.20 -18.81
N THR A 126 -3.09 -29.05 -18.92
CA THR A 126 -4.08 -28.79 -19.98
C THR A 126 -3.43 -28.83 -21.36
N PHE A 127 -2.25 -28.22 -21.51
CA PHE A 127 -1.45 -28.30 -22.74
C PHE A 127 -1.11 -29.76 -23.08
N GLN A 128 -0.58 -30.53 -22.13
CA GLN A 128 -0.20 -31.93 -22.34
C GLN A 128 -1.38 -32.82 -22.70
N ALA A 129 -2.52 -32.64 -22.02
CA ALA A 129 -3.76 -33.34 -22.34
C ALA A 129 -4.24 -33.01 -23.76
N THR A 130 -4.22 -31.72 -24.13
CA THR A 130 -4.62 -31.27 -25.47
C THR A 130 -3.70 -31.84 -26.54
N ALA A 131 -2.39 -31.76 -26.36
CA ALA A 131 -1.39 -32.30 -27.28
C ALA A 131 -1.58 -33.81 -27.49
N LYS A 132 -1.88 -34.55 -26.42
CA LYS A 132 -2.18 -35.98 -26.48
C LYS A 132 -3.49 -36.26 -27.22
N GLU A 133 -4.54 -35.49 -26.95
CA GLU A 133 -5.85 -35.66 -27.59
C GLU A 133 -5.79 -35.43 -29.11
N VAL A 134 -5.03 -34.45 -29.58
CA VAL A 134 -4.89 -34.16 -31.02
C VAL A 134 -3.88 -35.06 -31.74
N SER A 135 -3.09 -35.85 -31.01
CA SER A 135 -2.08 -36.77 -31.57
C SER A 135 -2.34 -38.25 -31.27
N LYS A 136 -3.43 -38.61 -30.59
CA LYS A 136 -3.73 -40.00 -30.24
C LYS A 136 -4.19 -40.82 -31.44
N PHE A 137 -4.03 -42.13 -31.30
CA PHE A 137 -4.66 -43.12 -32.15
C PHE A 137 -5.69 -43.90 -31.32
N ASP A 138 -6.95 -43.88 -31.75
CA ASP A 138 -8.02 -44.64 -31.12
C ASP A 138 -8.12 -46.03 -31.75
N LYS A 139 -7.67 -47.04 -30.99
CA LYS A 139 -7.71 -48.44 -31.41
C LYS A 139 -9.13 -49.00 -31.54
N SER A 140 -10.11 -48.43 -30.83
CA SER A 140 -11.49 -48.93 -30.85
C SER A 140 -12.23 -48.55 -32.12
N THR A 141 -12.00 -47.33 -32.61
CA THR A 141 -12.57 -46.81 -33.85
C THR A 141 -11.61 -46.96 -35.04
N ASN A 142 -10.36 -47.36 -34.80
CA ASN A 142 -9.29 -47.42 -35.78
C ASN A 142 -9.05 -46.07 -36.47
N THR A 143 -9.18 -44.97 -35.71
CA THR A 143 -9.04 -43.60 -36.21
C THR A 143 -7.82 -42.89 -35.62
N ALA A 144 -7.15 -42.11 -36.46
CA ALA A 144 -6.05 -41.25 -36.09
C ALA A 144 -6.55 -39.82 -35.84
N ALA A 145 -6.07 -39.19 -34.78
CA ALA A 145 -6.28 -37.76 -34.57
C ALA A 145 -5.48 -36.93 -35.62
N PRO A 146 -5.88 -35.68 -35.88
CA PRO A 146 -5.34 -34.89 -37.00
C PRO A 146 -3.82 -34.68 -36.98
N LEU A 147 -3.21 -34.66 -35.80
CA LEU A 147 -1.77 -34.43 -35.61
C LEU A 147 -1.02 -35.70 -35.20
N LEU A 148 -1.60 -36.89 -35.46
CA LEU A 148 -0.87 -38.15 -35.26
C LEU A 148 0.41 -38.14 -36.11
N SER A 149 1.54 -38.44 -35.47
CA SER A 149 2.88 -38.42 -36.09
C SER A 149 3.35 -37.04 -36.59
N ASP A 150 2.72 -35.95 -36.17
CA ASP A 150 3.22 -34.60 -36.44
C ASP A 150 4.53 -34.33 -35.67
N ARG A 151 5.59 -34.02 -36.42
CA ARG A 151 6.93 -33.78 -35.85
C ARG A 151 7.02 -32.44 -35.11
N ASN A 152 6.31 -31.42 -35.57
CA ASN A 152 6.35 -30.08 -34.94
C ASN A 152 5.67 -30.13 -33.57
N LEU A 153 4.53 -30.81 -33.46
CA LEU A 153 3.87 -31.04 -32.18
C LEU A 153 4.78 -31.79 -31.21
N SER A 154 5.43 -32.86 -31.69
CA SER A 154 6.37 -33.64 -30.88
C SER A 154 7.57 -32.80 -30.42
N GLN A 155 8.10 -31.93 -31.27
CA GLN A 155 9.20 -31.01 -30.92
C GLN A 155 8.76 -29.99 -29.86
N MET A 156 7.59 -29.38 -30.03
CA MET A 156 7.05 -28.38 -29.09
C MET A 156 6.79 -28.99 -27.71
N VAL A 157 6.18 -30.18 -27.64
CA VAL A 157 5.96 -30.89 -26.37
C VAL A 157 7.28 -31.16 -25.65
N ASN A 158 8.29 -31.64 -26.38
CA ASN A 158 9.61 -31.90 -25.81
C ASN A 158 10.31 -30.62 -25.37
N GLU A 159 10.22 -29.53 -26.13
CA GLU A 159 10.83 -28.25 -25.79
C GLU A 159 10.21 -27.66 -24.51
N ILE A 160 8.89 -27.65 -24.41
CA ILE A 160 8.17 -27.18 -23.21
C ILE A 160 8.51 -28.04 -22.00
N ALA A 161 8.53 -29.38 -22.15
CA ALA A 161 8.92 -30.27 -21.06
C ALA A 161 10.37 -30.03 -20.61
N THR A 162 11.30 -29.92 -21.57
CA THR A 162 12.73 -29.70 -21.29
C THR A 162 12.96 -28.36 -20.60
N THR A 163 12.32 -27.29 -21.07
CA THR A 163 12.42 -25.96 -20.46
C THR A 163 11.82 -25.94 -19.06
N SER A 164 10.71 -26.65 -18.83
CA SER A 164 10.05 -26.70 -17.52
C SER A 164 10.91 -27.37 -16.44
N ILE A 165 11.80 -28.30 -16.81
CA ILE A 165 12.70 -28.99 -15.88
C ILE A 165 14.14 -28.46 -15.93
N ALA A 166 14.41 -27.47 -16.77
CA ALA A 166 15.73 -26.89 -16.91
C ALA A 166 16.16 -26.15 -15.64
N THR A 167 17.48 -26.04 -15.48
CA THR A 167 18.05 -25.22 -14.41
C THR A 167 17.94 -23.74 -14.77
N VAL A 168 17.48 -22.93 -13.81
CA VAL A 168 17.45 -21.48 -13.92
C VAL A 168 18.86 -20.96 -13.65
N SER A 169 19.50 -20.44 -14.70
CA SER A 169 20.86 -19.92 -14.64
C SER A 169 20.96 -18.73 -13.68
N GLY A 170 22.01 -18.71 -12.85
CA GLY A 170 22.26 -17.64 -11.88
C GLY A 170 21.67 -17.88 -10.49
N LEU A 171 20.89 -18.94 -10.31
CA LEU A 171 20.43 -19.40 -8.99
C LEU A 171 21.38 -20.46 -8.38
N PRO A 172 21.42 -20.58 -7.03
CA PRO A 172 22.16 -21.64 -6.37
C PRO A 172 21.73 -23.03 -6.84
N GLN A 173 22.68 -23.97 -6.95
CA GLN A 173 22.39 -25.33 -7.43
C GLN A 173 21.31 -26.08 -6.63
N SER A 174 21.14 -25.75 -5.35
CA SER A 174 20.14 -26.37 -4.48
C SER A 174 18.71 -25.88 -4.75
N THR A 175 18.53 -24.73 -5.39
CA THR A 175 17.23 -24.04 -5.52
C THR A 175 16.97 -23.49 -6.93
N ASN A 176 17.64 -24.03 -7.94
CA ASN A 176 17.57 -23.54 -9.33
C ASN A 176 16.64 -24.34 -10.24
N MET A 177 15.79 -25.22 -9.72
CA MET A 177 14.89 -26.06 -10.52
C MET A 177 13.50 -26.11 -9.92
N LEU A 178 12.45 -26.26 -10.73
CA LEU A 178 11.08 -26.46 -10.21
C LEU A 178 10.98 -27.69 -9.28
N PHE A 179 11.80 -28.70 -9.50
CA PHE A 179 11.93 -29.85 -8.60
C PHE A 179 12.32 -29.47 -7.16
N SER A 180 13.13 -28.42 -6.97
CA SER A 180 13.57 -28.00 -5.63
C SER A 180 12.42 -27.47 -4.77
N ILE A 181 11.33 -27.03 -5.40
CA ILE A 181 10.11 -26.54 -4.73
C ILE A 181 8.96 -27.57 -4.75
N GLY A 182 9.20 -28.79 -5.27
CA GLY A 182 8.22 -29.88 -5.23
C GLY A 182 7.39 -30.06 -6.50
N LEU A 183 7.69 -29.36 -7.59
CA LEU A 183 7.05 -29.59 -8.88
C LEU A 183 7.78 -30.71 -9.64
N LYS A 184 7.03 -31.73 -10.09
CA LYS A 184 7.60 -32.92 -10.75
C LYS A 184 6.80 -33.27 -12.00
N ILE A 185 7.50 -33.71 -13.04
CA ILE A 185 6.90 -34.29 -14.25
C ILE A 185 7.02 -35.82 -14.15
N ASP A 186 5.91 -36.53 -14.37
CA ASP A 186 5.86 -38.00 -14.37
C ASP A 186 6.30 -38.62 -15.72
N ASP A 187 6.27 -39.95 -15.79
CA ASP A 187 6.61 -40.72 -17.00
C ASP A 187 5.62 -40.49 -18.16
N ARG A 188 4.45 -39.92 -17.88
CA ARG A 188 3.42 -39.56 -18.86
C ARG A 188 3.54 -38.10 -19.31
N GLY A 189 4.52 -37.36 -18.78
CA GLY A 189 4.72 -35.95 -19.07
C GLY A 189 3.73 -35.04 -18.35
N MET A 190 3.03 -35.50 -17.31
CA MET A 190 2.12 -34.66 -16.51
C MET A 190 2.85 -34.07 -15.31
N MET A 191 2.57 -32.80 -14.99
CA MET A 191 3.14 -32.12 -13.84
C MET A 191 2.28 -32.30 -12.60
N SER A 192 2.92 -32.49 -11.45
CA SER A 192 2.30 -32.64 -10.13
C SER A 192 3.01 -31.78 -9.09
N ILE A 193 2.28 -31.43 -8.04
CA ILE A 193 2.76 -30.62 -6.91
C ILE A 193 2.89 -31.51 -5.69
N GLU A 194 4.08 -31.52 -5.08
CA GLU A 194 4.31 -32.06 -3.74
C GLU A 194 3.93 -31.01 -2.70
N GLU A 195 2.64 -30.95 -2.33
CA GLU A 195 2.03 -29.90 -1.49
C GLU A 195 2.83 -29.57 -0.23
N LYS A 196 3.28 -30.59 0.49
CA LYS A 196 4.05 -30.40 1.72
C LYS A 196 5.34 -29.62 1.45
N LYS A 197 6.08 -30.01 0.42
CA LYS A 197 7.36 -29.41 0.06
C LYS A 197 7.18 -27.99 -0.49
N LEU A 198 6.13 -27.77 -1.29
CA LEU A 198 5.79 -26.42 -1.79
C LEU A 198 5.46 -25.49 -0.63
N ASN A 199 4.60 -25.93 0.30
CA ASN A 199 4.20 -25.14 1.46
C ASN A 199 5.39 -24.82 2.38
N GLU A 200 6.29 -25.77 2.64
CA GLU A 200 7.52 -25.52 3.40
C GLU A 200 8.40 -24.47 2.70
N LYS A 201 8.66 -24.66 1.40
CA LYS A 201 9.57 -23.77 0.66
C LYS A 201 9.02 -22.36 0.46
N ILE A 202 7.72 -22.21 0.28
CA ILE A 202 7.13 -20.88 0.05
C ILE A 202 7.10 -20.04 1.32
N VAL A 203 6.98 -20.67 2.49
CA VAL A 203 7.00 -20.00 3.80
C VAL A 203 8.44 -19.67 4.21
N ASP A 204 9.34 -20.64 4.12
CA ASP A 204 10.71 -20.48 4.65
C ASP A 204 11.64 -19.74 3.66
N GLU A 205 11.37 -19.85 2.37
CA GLU A 205 12.27 -19.42 1.31
C GLU A 205 11.52 -18.70 0.16
N PHE A 206 10.52 -17.87 0.48
CA PHE A 206 9.66 -17.17 -0.50
C PHE A 206 10.44 -16.54 -1.67
N SER A 207 11.52 -15.81 -1.36
CA SER A 207 12.36 -15.17 -2.38
C SER A 207 13.03 -16.17 -3.32
N ASN A 208 13.45 -17.34 -2.84
CA ASN A 208 14.05 -18.38 -3.67
C ASN A 208 13.00 -19.00 -4.60
N VAL A 209 11.79 -19.27 -4.08
CA VAL A 209 10.67 -19.75 -4.89
C VAL A 209 10.33 -18.72 -5.98
N ALA A 210 10.19 -17.45 -5.62
CA ALA A 210 9.87 -16.38 -6.57
C ALA A 210 10.92 -16.25 -7.67
N ASN A 211 12.20 -16.40 -7.34
CA ASN A 211 13.30 -16.28 -8.30
C ASN A 211 13.32 -17.39 -9.36
N LEU A 212 12.62 -18.52 -9.17
CA LEU A 212 12.45 -19.53 -10.22
C LEU A 212 11.52 -19.08 -11.34
N PHE A 213 10.56 -18.20 -11.04
CA PHE A 213 9.50 -17.78 -11.96
C PHE A 213 9.69 -16.36 -12.52
N ARG A 214 10.70 -15.62 -12.04
CA ARG A 214 10.94 -14.24 -12.46
C ARG A 214 12.40 -13.98 -12.82
N SER A 215 12.60 -12.92 -13.59
CA SER A 215 13.91 -12.30 -13.74
C SER A 215 14.47 -11.85 -12.39
N HIS A 216 15.63 -12.39 -12.02
CA HIS A 216 16.31 -12.08 -10.76
C HIS A 216 17.69 -11.44 -11.02
N GLY A 217 18.05 -10.49 -10.17
CA GLY A 217 19.41 -9.97 -10.04
C GLY A 217 19.77 -9.81 -8.57
N LYS A 218 20.99 -10.20 -8.21
CA LYS A 218 21.56 -10.02 -6.87
C LYS A 218 22.59 -8.91 -6.93
N THR A 219 22.46 -7.95 -6.00
CA THR A 219 23.47 -6.93 -5.73
C THR A 219 24.17 -7.24 -4.41
N ASP A 220 25.46 -6.94 -4.32
CA ASP A 220 26.22 -6.90 -3.08
C ASP A 220 26.26 -5.48 -2.46
N ASN A 221 25.76 -4.49 -3.18
CA ASN A 221 25.66 -3.10 -2.74
C ASN A 221 24.17 -2.70 -2.52
N PRO A 222 23.79 -2.27 -1.31
CA PRO A 222 22.40 -1.91 -1.00
C PRO A 222 21.87 -0.70 -1.77
N ASP A 223 22.74 0.15 -2.32
CA ASP A 223 22.35 1.34 -3.10
C ASP A 223 22.08 1.02 -4.58
N ILE A 224 22.33 -0.21 -5.02
CA ILE A 224 22.17 -0.64 -6.41
C ILE A 224 20.95 -1.57 -6.52
N ASN A 225 19.95 -1.16 -7.30
CA ASN A 225 18.77 -1.97 -7.55
C ASN A 225 18.81 -2.63 -8.93
N PHE A 226 18.47 -3.92 -8.99
CA PHE A 226 18.23 -4.61 -10.24
C PHE A 226 16.88 -4.17 -10.82
N LEU A 227 16.90 -3.53 -11.98
CA LEU A 227 15.68 -3.05 -12.65
C LEU A 227 15.08 -4.08 -13.62
N GLY A 228 15.89 -4.97 -14.19
CA GLY A 228 15.42 -5.96 -15.15
C GLY A 228 16.53 -6.53 -16.03
N MET A 229 16.13 -7.41 -16.94
CA MET A 229 16.99 -8.04 -17.94
C MET A 229 16.34 -7.98 -19.32
N THR A 230 17.16 -8.15 -20.36
CA THR A 230 16.72 -8.31 -21.75
C THR A 230 17.24 -9.66 -22.27
N GLU A 231 16.81 -10.08 -23.46
CA GLU A 231 17.32 -11.28 -24.12
C GLU A 231 18.85 -11.27 -24.34
N LYS A 232 19.45 -10.08 -24.37
CA LYS A 232 20.91 -9.90 -24.51
C LYS A 232 21.66 -9.99 -23.19
N THR A 233 20.96 -9.94 -22.06
CA THR A 233 21.58 -10.03 -20.73
C THR A 233 22.19 -11.41 -20.57
N ARG A 234 23.49 -11.46 -20.28
CA ARG A 234 24.20 -12.71 -19.98
C ARG A 234 24.20 -12.93 -18.47
N VAL A 235 24.11 -14.18 -18.05
CA VAL A 235 24.30 -14.52 -16.64
C VAL A 235 25.80 -14.56 -16.36
N ASN A 236 26.25 -13.82 -15.36
CA ASN A 236 27.63 -13.88 -14.87
C ASN A 236 27.63 -14.37 -13.42
N PRO A 237 28.06 -15.61 -13.14
CA PRO A 237 28.14 -16.15 -11.79
C PRO A 237 29.06 -15.34 -10.85
N SER A 238 30.06 -14.65 -11.42
CA SER A 238 30.99 -13.78 -10.68
C SER A 238 30.49 -12.33 -10.54
N GLY A 239 29.32 -12.02 -11.10
CA GLY A 239 28.72 -10.69 -11.06
C GLY A 239 29.27 -9.72 -12.11
N TYR A 240 28.60 -8.56 -12.23
CA TYR A 240 29.04 -7.45 -13.05
C TYR A 240 29.60 -6.35 -12.15
N ARG A 241 30.80 -5.86 -12.46
CA ARG A 241 31.36 -4.70 -11.75
C ARG A 241 30.60 -3.45 -12.19
N VAL A 242 30.04 -2.74 -11.21
CA VAL A 242 29.39 -1.44 -11.41
C VAL A 242 30.29 -0.38 -10.80
N ASP A 243 30.98 0.38 -11.65
CA ASP A 243 31.78 1.54 -11.21
C ASP A 243 30.92 2.81 -11.29
N VAL A 244 30.50 3.33 -10.13
CA VAL A 244 29.78 4.61 -10.03
C VAL A 244 30.81 5.73 -10.06
N SER A 245 31.15 6.22 -11.26
CA SER A 245 32.18 7.25 -11.47
C SER A 245 31.76 8.65 -11.01
N ASN A 246 30.47 8.90 -10.79
CA ASN A 246 29.93 10.10 -10.17
C ASN A 246 28.65 9.74 -9.40
N ALA A 247 28.63 9.90 -8.07
CA ALA A 247 27.39 9.83 -7.31
C ALA A 247 26.42 10.92 -7.82
N ALA A 248 25.16 10.56 -8.05
CA ALA A 248 24.14 11.54 -8.39
C ALA A 248 24.04 12.56 -7.25
N LYS A 249 24.56 13.77 -7.46
CA LYS A 249 24.30 14.90 -6.56
C LYS A 249 22.84 15.29 -6.73
N ARG A 250 21.95 14.69 -5.94
CA ARG A 250 20.62 15.27 -5.70
C ARG A 250 20.88 16.71 -5.23
N GLY A 251 20.36 17.69 -5.97
CA GLY A 251 20.43 19.09 -5.56
C GLY A 251 19.68 19.25 -4.25
N PHE A 252 20.40 19.49 -3.16
CA PHE A 252 19.81 19.93 -1.91
C PHE A 252 19.72 21.45 -1.93
N TYR A 253 18.51 21.98 -1.81
CA TYR A 253 18.32 23.40 -1.53
C TYR A 253 18.66 23.58 -0.04
N LEU A 254 19.86 24.08 0.25
CA LEU A 254 20.15 24.67 1.55
C LEU A 254 19.31 25.94 1.64
N GLY A 255 18.09 25.82 2.15
CA GLY A 255 17.35 26.99 2.61
C GLY A 255 18.28 27.71 3.60
N THR A 256 18.58 28.97 3.32
CA THR A 256 19.12 29.85 4.35
C THR A 256 18.19 29.74 5.57
N PRO A 257 18.73 29.70 6.81
CA PRO A 257 17.89 29.75 7.99
C PRO A 257 16.90 30.91 7.81
N LEU A 258 15.61 30.67 8.00
CA LEU A 258 14.64 31.76 8.07
C LEU A 258 15.24 32.79 9.03
N PRO A 259 15.42 34.07 8.61
CA PRO A 259 15.74 35.10 9.57
C PRO A 259 14.70 34.99 10.68
N GLY A 260 15.16 34.99 11.94
CA GLY A 260 14.28 34.81 13.09
C GLY A 260 13.05 35.71 12.99
N ILE A 261 11.92 35.25 13.53
CA ILE A 261 10.58 35.87 13.47
C ILE A 261 10.67 37.37 13.16
N ILE A 262 10.35 37.76 11.93
CA ILE A 262 10.24 39.17 11.57
C ILE A 262 9.01 39.69 12.32
N LYS A 263 9.25 40.51 13.35
CA LYS A 263 8.20 41.27 14.00
C LYS A 263 7.76 42.34 13.01
N VAL A 264 6.53 42.21 12.50
CA VAL A 264 5.93 43.27 11.69
C VAL A 264 5.58 44.41 12.64
N ASP A 265 6.20 45.56 12.44
CA ASP A 265 5.92 46.81 13.15
C ASP A 265 5.69 47.95 12.15
N GLU A 266 5.53 49.17 12.64
CA GLU A 266 5.23 50.35 11.82
C GLU A 266 6.32 50.66 10.77
N THR A 267 7.50 50.05 10.90
CA THR A 267 8.63 50.29 9.98
C THR A 267 8.70 49.34 8.79
N ASN A 268 7.91 48.24 8.78
CA ASN A 268 8.02 47.20 7.74
C ASN A 268 6.65 46.63 7.25
N ASN A 269 5.57 47.43 7.29
CA ASN A 269 4.20 47.00 6.95
C ASN A 269 3.79 47.08 5.46
N VAL A 270 4.72 47.36 4.54
CA VAL A 270 4.41 47.50 3.10
C VAL A 270 5.10 46.41 2.29
N LEU A 271 4.32 45.60 1.57
CA LEU A 271 4.79 44.65 0.57
C LEU A 271 5.20 45.41 -0.70
N ILE A 272 6.45 45.28 -1.13
CA ILE A 272 6.88 45.60 -2.50
C ILE A 272 6.69 44.34 -3.35
#